data_AF-A0A1C6A0V9-F1
#
_entry.id   AF-A0A1C6A0V9-F1
#
_cell.length_a   1.000
_cell.length_b   1.000
_cell.length_c   1.000
_cell.angle_alpha   90.00
_cell.angle_beta   90.00
_cell.angle_gamma   90.00
#
_symmetry.space_group_name_H-M   'P 1'
#
loop_
_entity.id
_entity.type
_entity.pdbx_description
1 polymer ?
#
loop_
_entity_poly.entity_id
_entity_poly.type
_entity_poly.pdbx_seq_one_letter_code
_entity_poly.pdbx_strand_id
1 'polypeptide(L)'
;MDAITRNNIFIENMELINRTMHRHRLLLFALHLDRDDVYQELAIAALRAIESFDPSRSNSIKVHIWAKLQYAILDIKERHKPHGLAAFDRFGTSVWSLELAEEYGFSLVEASFEEQQDSELHLRQALSRLEPQERQAIVLYLDGKRPVRRAEKCSFQTALDKLRDYYLAVQYAPQANQ
;
A
#
# COMPACT_ATOMS: atom_id res chain seq x y z
N MET A 1 -41.26 5.89 1.76
CA MET A 1 -41.62 5.37 0.42
C MET A 1 -41.96 3.89 0.57
N ASP A 2 -43.00 3.40 -0.10
CA ASP A 2 -43.34 1.98 -0.05
C ASP A 2 -42.30 1.12 -0.80
N ALA A 3 -42.03 -0.09 -0.30
CA ALA A 3 -40.98 -0.97 -0.82
C ALA A 3 -41.26 -1.40 -2.28
N ILE A 4 -42.54 -1.59 -2.63
CA ILE A 4 -42.97 -1.95 -3.98
C ILE A 4 -42.67 -0.80 -4.94
N THR A 5 -43.05 0.43 -4.59
CA THR A 5 -42.80 1.62 -5.40
C THR A 5 -41.31 1.89 -5.57
N ARG A 6 -40.50 1.70 -4.51
CA ARG A 6 -39.04 1.85 -4.58
C ARG A 6 -38.43 0.85 -5.57
N ASN A 7 -38.82 -0.41 -5.48
CA ASN A 7 -38.30 -1.47 -6.34
C ASN A 7 -38.70 -1.25 -7.81
N ASN A 8 -39.93 -0.81 -8.06
CA ASN A 8 -40.38 -0.47 -9.42
C ASN A 8 -39.52 0.65 -10.04
N ILE A 9 -39.32 1.74 -9.31
CA ILE A 9 -38.47 2.85 -9.76
C ILE A 9 -37.01 2.39 -9.96
N PHE A 10 -36.50 1.53 -9.09
CA PHE A 10 -35.17 0.97 -9.25
C PHE A 10 -35.05 0.15 -10.54
N ILE A 11 -36.00 -0.75 -10.81
CA ILE A 11 -36.03 -1.59 -12.01
C ILE A 11 -36.08 -0.73 -13.28
N GLU A 12 -36.89 0.33 -13.30
CA GLU A 12 -36.99 1.27 -14.42
C GLU A 12 -35.67 2.03 -14.72
N ASN A 13 -34.82 2.19 -13.70
CA ASN A 13 -33.59 2.97 -13.77
C ASN A 13 -32.32 2.12 -13.76
N MET A 14 -32.44 0.80 -13.83
CA MET A 14 -31.32 -0.15 -13.78
C MET A 14 -30.31 0.09 -14.92
N GLU A 15 -30.79 0.52 -16.09
CA GLU A 15 -29.96 0.88 -17.25
C GLU A 15 -28.97 2.04 -16.96
N LEU A 16 -29.27 2.92 -16.00
CA LEU A 16 -28.34 3.99 -15.60
C LEU A 16 -27.07 3.41 -14.96
N ILE A 17 -27.18 2.29 -14.24
CA ILE A 17 -26.04 1.59 -13.64
C ILE A 17 -25.18 0.99 -14.77
N ASN A 18 -25.81 0.27 -15.71
CA ASN A 18 -25.13 -0.32 -16.86
C ASN A 18 -24.37 0.72 -17.68
N ARG A 19 -25.00 1.86 -17.96
CA ARG A 19 -24.36 3.00 -18.66
C ARG A 19 -23.19 3.58 -17.87
N THR A 20 -23.32 3.68 -16.55
CA THR A 20 -22.26 4.21 -15.67
C THR A 20 -21.06 3.26 -15.64
N MET A 21 -21.28 1.96 -15.49
CA MET A 21 -20.21 0.95 -15.57
C MET A 21 -19.52 0.97 -16.93
N HIS A 22 -20.29 1.04 -18.02
CA HIS A 22 -19.72 1.05 -19.36
C HIS A 22 -18.85 2.29 -19.60
N ARG A 23 -19.30 3.47 -19.14
CA ARG A 23 -18.55 4.73 -19.24
C ARG A 23 -17.22 4.65 -18.48
N HIS A 24 -17.22 4.04 -17.30
CA HIS A 24 -16.04 3.97 -16.42
C HIS A 24 -15.25 2.67 -16.54
N ARG A 25 -15.50 1.83 -17.56
CA ARG A 25 -14.89 0.51 -17.73
C ARG A 25 -13.35 0.51 -17.66
N LEU A 26 -12.71 1.56 -18.18
CA LEU A 26 -11.25 1.69 -18.17
C LEU A 26 -10.71 1.93 -16.76
N LEU A 27 -11.42 2.74 -15.97
CA LEU A 27 -11.08 2.99 -14.57
C LEU A 27 -11.26 1.73 -13.73
N LEU A 28 -12.38 1.03 -13.90
CA LEU A 28 -12.64 -0.22 -13.18
C LEU A 28 -11.58 -1.29 -13.51
N PHE A 29 -11.18 -1.38 -14.78
CA PHE A 29 -10.10 -2.26 -15.22
C PHE A 29 -8.75 -1.87 -14.60
N ALA A 30 -8.42 -0.59 -14.58
CA ALA A 30 -7.17 -0.09 -13.99
C ALA A 30 -7.08 -0.29 -12.47
N LEU A 31 -8.22 -0.34 -11.78
CA LEU A 31 -8.31 -0.60 -10.34
C LEU A 31 -8.41 -2.11 -10.01
N HIS A 32 -8.40 -3.00 -11.02
CA HIS A 32 -8.58 -4.44 -10.86
C HIS A 32 -9.82 -4.84 -10.03
N LEU A 33 -10.91 -4.09 -10.20
CA LEU A 33 -12.15 -4.33 -9.45
C LEU A 33 -13.00 -5.43 -10.07
N ASP A 34 -13.66 -6.22 -9.23
CA ASP A 34 -14.69 -7.15 -9.69
C ASP A 34 -15.91 -6.35 -10.19
N ARG A 35 -16.38 -6.73 -11.38
CA ARG A 35 -17.52 -6.10 -12.04
C ARG A 35 -18.80 -6.32 -11.25
N ASP A 36 -18.97 -7.48 -10.63
CA ASP A 36 -20.18 -7.81 -9.89
C ASP A 36 -20.25 -7.02 -8.57
N ASP A 37 -19.11 -6.84 -7.90
CA ASP A 37 -19.02 -6.03 -6.68
C ASP A 37 -19.31 -4.55 -6.97
N VAL A 38 -18.73 -4.01 -8.04
CA VAL A 38 -18.99 -2.63 -8.46
C VAL A 38 -20.47 -2.45 -8.82
N TYR A 39 -21.07 -3.42 -9.50
CA TYR A 39 -22.49 -3.38 -9.83
C TYR A 39 -23.35 -3.34 -8.56
N GLN A 40 -23.06 -4.19 -7.57
CA GLN A 40 -23.77 -4.23 -6.30
C GLN A 40 -23.65 -2.92 -5.53
N GLU A 41 -22.44 -2.33 -5.45
CA GLU A 41 -22.26 -1.03 -4.79
C GLU A 41 -23.05 0.09 -5.49
N LEU A 42 -23.04 0.11 -6.82
CA LEU A 42 -23.83 1.07 -7.59
C LEU A 42 -25.34 0.86 -7.42
N ALA A 43 -25.79 -0.39 -7.33
CA ALA A 43 -27.19 -0.73 -7.05
C ALA A 43 -27.63 -0.21 -5.67
N ILE A 44 -26.80 -0.40 -4.64
CA ILE A 44 -27.05 0.14 -3.30
C ILE A 44 -27.08 1.67 -3.32
N ALA A 45 -26.14 2.31 -4.03
CA ALA A 45 -26.11 3.76 -4.17
C ALA A 45 -27.36 4.30 -4.87
N ALA A 46 -27.85 3.62 -5.90
CA ALA A 46 -29.10 3.98 -6.58
C ALA A 46 -30.32 3.82 -5.67
N LEU A 47 -30.42 2.73 -4.90
CA LEU A 47 -31.51 2.55 -3.93
C LEU A 47 -31.52 3.65 -2.86
N ARG A 48 -30.35 3.96 -2.29
CA ARG A 48 -30.21 5.08 -1.34
C ARG A 48 -30.58 6.41 -1.98
N ALA A 49 -30.23 6.63 -3.24
CA ALA A 49 -30.58 7.84 -3.98
C ALA A 49 -32.10 7.98 -4.15
N ILE A 50 -32.81 6.88 -4.43
CA ILE A 50 -34.27 6.84 -4.54
C ILE A 50 -34.90 7.16 -3.18
N GLU A 51 -34.39 6.57 -2.09
CA GLU A 51 -34.89 6.81 -0.74
C GLU A 51 -34.65 8.26 -0.26
N SER A 52 -33.53 8.86 -0.67
CA SER A 52 -33.17 10.24 -0.33
C SER A 52 -33.70 11.29 -1.31
N PHE A 53 -34.48 10.88 -2.32
CA PHE A 53 -34.92 11.79 -3.38
C PHE A 53 -35.90 12.83 -2.83
N ASP A 54 -35.53 14.11 -2.99
CA ASP A 54 -36.35 15.25 -2.63
C ASP A 54 -36.76 16.01 -3.92
N PRO A 55 -38.06 15.98 -4.28
CA PRO A 55 -38.58 16.70 -5.45
C PRO A 55 -38.34 18.22 -5.39
N SER A 56 -38.21 18.80 -4.19
CA SER A 56 -37.95 20.23 -4.03
C SER A 56 -36.51 20.62 -4.39
N ARG A 57 -35.57 19.67 -4.33
CA ARG A 57 -34.14 19.90 -4.61
C ARG A 57 -33.72 19.51 -6.02
N SER A 58 -34.47 18.65 -6.69
CA SER A 58 -34.09 18.14 -8.01
C SER A 58 -35.28 17.86 -8.93
N ASN A 59 -35.16 18.34 -10.18
CA ASN A 59 -36.23 18.29 -11.18
C ASN A 59 -36.55 16.87 -11.69
N SER A 60 -35.62 15.92 -11.56
CA SER A 60 -35.80 14.56 -12.07
C SER A 60 -35.06 13.54 -11.22
N ILE A 61 -35.76 12.45 -10.87
CA ILE A 61 -35.19 11.31 -10.15
C ILE A 61 -34.04 10.65 -10.92
N LYS A 62 -34.11 10.60 -12.26
CA LYS A 62 -33.06 10.02 -13.10
C LYS A 62 -31.76 10.79 -12.98
N VAL A 63 -31.83 12.12 -12.97
CA VAL A 63 -30.68 13.00 -12.83
C VAL A 63 -30.08 12.86 -11.42
N HIS A 64 -30.92 12.78 -10.40
CA HIS A 64 -30.48 12.57 -9.02
C HIS A 64 -29.76 11.22 -8.84
N ILE A 65 -30.35 10.12 -9.32
CA ILE A 65 -29.73 8.79 -9.31
C ILE A 65 -28.41 8.82 -10.07
N TRP A 66 -28.39 9.37 -11.28
CA TRP A 66 -27.17 9.44 -12.08
C TRP A 66 -26.04 10.21 -11.39
N ALA A 67 -26.35 11.34 -10.75
CA ALA A 67 -25.37 12.10 -9.97
C ALA A 67 -24.82 11.29 -8.79
N LYS A 68 -25.69 10.60 -8.04
CA LYS A 68 -25.28 9.71 -6.93
C LYS A 68 -24.41 8.55 -7.40
N LEU A 69 -24.69 7.98 -8.58
CA LEU A 69 -23.84 6.96 -9.19
C LEU A 69 -22.44 7.51 -9.55
N GLN A 70 -22.33 8.76 -10.00
CA GLN A 70 -21.00 9.37 -10.25
C GLN A 70 -20.21 9.53 -8.94
N TYR A 71 -20.85 9.97 -7.85
CA TYR A 71 -20.19 10.05 -6.55
C TYR A 71 -19.75 8.68 -6.03
N ALA A 72 -20.59 7.65 -6.18
CA ALA A 72 -20.21 6.29 -5.80
C ALA A 72 -18.95 5.79 -6.54
N ILE A 73 -18.81 6.11 -7.84
CA ILE A 73 -17.58 5.79 -8.59
C ILE A 73 -16.36 6.57 -8.04
N LEU A 74 -16.54 7.82 -7.65
CA LEU A 74 -15.46 8.61 -7.03
C LEU A 74 -15.03 8.01 -5.69
N ASP A 75 -15.99 7.60 -4.86
CA ASP A 75 -15.74 6.92 -3.58
C ASP A 75 -15.04 5.57 -3.77
N ILE A 76 -15.43 4.81 -4.81
CA ILE A 76 -14.74 3.56 -5.20
C ILE A 76 -13.29 3.86 -5.59
N LYS A 77 -13.07 4.86 -6.43
CA LYS A 77 -11.72 5.27 -6.86
C LYS A 77 -10.87 5.72 -5.68
N GLU A 78 -11.45 6.45 -4.74
CA GLU A 78 -10.74 6.92 -3.55
C GLU A 78 -10.31 5.75 -2.65
N ARG A 79 -11.20 4.77 -2.44
CA ARG A 79 -10.90 3.57 -1.64
C ARG A 79 -9.84 2.66 -2.28
N HIS A 80 -9.75 2.61 -3.61
CA HIS A 80 -8.92 1.64 -4.33
C HIS A 80 -7.64 2.23 -4.96
N LYS A 81 -7.19 3.42 -4.53
CA LYS A 81 -6.02 4.11 -5.11
C LYS A 81 -4.81 3.15 -5.26
N PRO A 82 -4.41 2.75 -6.48
CA PRO A 82 -3.32 1.79 -6.68
C PRO A 82 -1.93 2.45 -6.58
N HIS A 83 -1.86 3.78 -6.66
CA HIS A 83 -0.61 4.56 -6.64
C HIS A 83 -0.78 5.81 -5.76
N GLY A 84 -0.61 5.59 -4.46
CA GLY A 84 -0.24 6.61 -3.47
C GLY A 84 0.89 6.02 -2.63
N LEU A 85 1.35 6.70 -1.58
CA LEU A 85 2.26 6.16 -0.56
C LEU A 85 1.60 5.01 0.24
N ALA A 86 1.13 3.97 -0.45
CA ALA A 86 0.34 2.86 0.06
C ALA A 86 1.17 1.79 0.79
N ALA A 87 2.47 2.03 1.02
CA ALA A 87 3.17 1.32 2.09
C ALA A 87 2.64 1.72 3.49
N PHE A 88 1.92 2.83 3.59
CA PHE A 88 1.27 3.33 4.80
C PHE A 88 -0.24 3.05 4.81
N ASP A 89 -0.63 1.79 4.65
CA ASP A 89 -2.03 1.34 4.62
C ASP A 89 -2.78 1.42 5.97
N ARG A 90 -2.12 1.87 7.05
CA ARG A 90 -2.77 1.98 8.37
C ARG A 90 -3.39 3.35 8.66
N PHE A 91 -3.09 4.36 7.84
CA PHE A 91 -3.52 5.72 8.11
C PHE A 91 -3.87 6.38 6.77
N GLY A 92 -5.16 6.72 6.57
CA GLY A 92 -5.60 7.46 5.40
C GLY A 92 -4.81 8.76 5.22
N THR A 93 -4.88 9.37 4.04
CA THR A 93 -4.19 10.64 3.73
C THR A 93 -4.44 11.70 4.82
N SER A 94 -3.52 11.81 5.78
CA SER A 94 -3.58 12.74 6.89
C SER A 94 -2.27 13.51 6.97
N VAL A 95 -2.32 14.72 7.50
CA VAL A 95 -1.12 15.53 7.74
C VAL A 95 -0.49 15.06 9.05
N TRP A 96 0.79 14.69 9.01
CA TRP A 96 1.55 14.26 10.18
C TRP A 96 2.54 15.34 10.59
N SER A 97 2.67 15.55 11.90
CA SER A 97 3.81 16.28 12.45
C SER A 97 5.06 15.42 12.30
N LEU A 98 6.20 16.06 12.03
CA LEU A 98 7.51 15.41 11.90
C LEU A 98 7.85 14.56 13.13
N GLU A 99 7.58 15.09 14.32
CA GLU A 99 7.77 14.41 15.60
C GLU A 99 7.05 13.05 15.68
N LEU A 100 5.81 12.99 15.16
CA LEU A 100 5.02 11.77 15.15
C LEU A 100 5.61 10.75 14.18
N ALA A 101 6.10 11.16 13.01
CA ALA A 101 6.72 10.25 12.05
C ALA A 101 8.01 9.60 12.60
N GLU A 102 8.81 10.38 13.33
CA GLU A 102 10.03 9.88 14.00
C GLU A 102 9.72 8.85 15.09
N GLU A 103 8.65 9.04 15.87
CA GLU A 103 8.21 8.07 16.89
C GLU A 103 7.86 6.69 16.29
N TYR A 104 7.36 6.66 15.05
CA TYR A 104 7.10 5.43 14.30
C TYR A 104 8.32 4.91 13.50
N GLY A 105 9.49 5.53 13.66
CA GLY A 105 10.75 5.09 13.06
C GLY A 105 11.02 5.58 11.64
N PHE A 106 10.28 6.60 11.18
CA PHE A 106 10.48 7.21 9.87
C PHE A 106 11.29 8.51 10.03
N SER A 107 12.61 8.39 10.15
CA SER A 107 13.51 9.54 10.12
C SER A 107 13.68 10.06 8.69
N LEU A 108 13.41 11.34 8.47
CA LEU A 108 13.68 12.05 7.21
C LEU A 108 15.08 12.66 7.17
N VAL A 109 15.80 12.64 8.29
CA VAL A 109 17.21 13.02 8.31
C VAL A 109 17.96 11.88 7.63
N GLU A 110 18.35 12.09 6.36
CA GLU A 110 19.39 11.27 5.75
C GLU A 110 20.57 11.27 6.71
N ALA A 111 21.04 10.07 7.11
CA ALA A 111 22.21 9.93 7.96
C ALA A 111 23.31 10.86 7.43
N SER A 112 23.94 11.61 8.33
CA SER A 112 24.92 12.61 7.93
C SER A 112 26.03 11.94 7.09
N PHE A 113 26.68 12.69 6.20
CA PHE A 113 27.72 12.13 5.33
C PHE A 113 28.82 11.39 6.10
N GLU A 114 29.11 11.81 7.34
CA GLU A 114 30.05 11.16 8.25
C GLU A 114 29.53 9.79 8.74
N GLU A 115 28.26 9.71 9.15
CA GLU A 115 27.62 8.44 9.55
C GLU A 115 27.55 7.41 8.41
N GLN A 116 27.38 7.88 7.17
CA GLN A 116 27.42 7.03 5.98
C GLN A 116 28.82 6.46 5.74
N GLN A 117 29.87 7.27 5.90
CA GLN A 117 31.26 6.82 5.75
C GLN A 117 31.64 5.79 6.82
N ASP A 118 31.27 6.03 8.07
CA ASP A 118 31.54 5.10 9.16
C ASP A 118 30.81 3.76 8.96
N SER A 119 29.56 3.82 8.50
CA SER A 119 28.78 2.62 8.15
C SER A 119 29.45 1.81 7.02
N GLU A 120 29.97 2.49 6.00
CA GLU A 120 30.68 1.84 4.89
C GLU A 120 32.01 1.23 5.36
N LEU A 121 32.77 1.92 6.21
CA LEU A 121 34.00 1.41 6.79
C LEU A 121 33.73 0.18 7.66
N HIS A 122 32.71 0.23 8.52
CA HIS A 122 32.33 -0.91 9.34
C HIS A 122 31.88 -2.10 8.50
N LEU A 123 31.12 -1.87 7.43
CA LEU A 123 30.72 -2.93 6.50
C LEU A 123 31.93 -3.56 5.83
N ARG A 124 32.87 -2.76 5.31
CA ARG A 124 34.12 -3.25 4.69
C ARG A 124 34.96 -4.06 5.67
N GLN A 125 35.07 -3.60 6.91
CA GLN A 125 35.77 -4.31 7.98
C GLN A 125 35.08 -5.64 8.33
N ALA A 126 33.74 -5.65 8.42
CA ALA A 126 32.97 -6.87 8.67
C ALA A 126 33.20 -7.90 7.54
N LEU A 127 33.08 -7.46 6.29
CA LEU A 127 33.28 -8.31 5.11
C LEU A 127 34.71 -8.86 5.00
N SER A 128 35.72 -8.15 5.52
CA SER A 128 37.10 -8.65 5.52
C SER A 128 37.32 -9.84 6.46
N ARG A 129 36.50 -9.98 7.51
CA ARG A 129 36.56 -11.09 8.49
C ARG A 129 35.92 -12.38 7.99
N LEU A 130 35.18 -12.32 6.88
CA LEU A 130 34.50 -13.48 6.32
C LEU A 130 35.45 -14.31 5.45
N GLU A 131 35.28 -15.62 5.47
CA GLU A 131 36.01 -16.52 4.57
C GLU A 131 35.56 -16.35 3.12
N PRO A 132 36.39 -16.70 2.12
CA PRO A 132 36.03 -16.55 0.70
C PRO A 132 34.73 -17.28 0.34
N GLN A 133 34.47 -18.44 0.95
CA GLN A 133 33.27 -19.25 0.71
C GLN A 133 32.00 -18.60 1.30
N GLU A 134 32.14 -17.94 2.44
CA GLU A 134 31.07 -17.20 3.12
C GLU A 134 30.72 -15.93 2.34
N ARG A 135 31.74 -15.20 1.87
CA ARG A 135 31.56 -14.03 1.01
C ARG A 135 30.84 -14.39 -0.29
N GLN A 136 31.23 -15.49 -0.93
CA GLN A 136 30.58 -15.95 -2.15
C GLN A 136 29.10 -16.29 -1.92
N ALA A 137 28.75 -16.88 -0.77
CA ALA A 137 27.36 -17.15 -0.42
C ALA A 137 26.53 -15.86 -0.25
N ILE A 138 27.11 -14.81 0.34
CA ILE A 138 26.45 -13.49 0.46
C ILE A 138 26.27 -12.83 -0.90
N VAL A 139 27.29 -12.85 -1.77
CA VAL A 139 27.18 -12.26 -3.12
C VAL A 139 26.06 -12.93 -3.91
N LEU A 140 25.95 -14.26 -3.85
CA LEU A 140 24.85 -14.99 -4.48
C LEU A 140 23.48 -14.58 -3.92
N TYR A 141 23.38 -14.34 -2.61
CA TYR A 141 22.16 -13.84 -2.00
C TYR A 141 21.78 -12.44 -2.49
N LEU A 142 22.76 -11.53 -2.63
CA LEU A 142 22.55 -10.18 -3.17
C LEU A 142 22.13 -10.19 -4.64
N ASP A 143 22.61 -11.16 -5.43
CA ASP A 143 22.16 -11.42 -6.80
C ASP A 143 20.74 -12.03 -6.88
N GLY A 144 20.07 -12.21 -5.74
CA GLY A 144 18.73 -12.77 -5.65
C GLY A 144 18.67 -14.30 -5.72
N LYS A 145 19.82 -14.99 -5.68
CA LYS A 145 19.89 -16.46 -5.70
C LYS A 145 19.91 -16.99 -4.26
N ARG A 146 18.94 -17.82 -3.91
CA ARG A 146 18.89 -18.45 -2.58
C ARG A 146 19.83 -19.66 -2.51
N PRO A 147 20.56 -19.86 -1.39
CA PRO A 147 21.43 -21.02 -1.23
C PRO A 147 20.59 -22.31 -1.22
N VAL A 148 20.86 -23.21 -2.18
CA VAL A 148 20.08 -24.44 -2.36
C VAL A 148 20.74 -25.59 -1.62
N ARG A 149 22.08 -25.67 -1.67
CA ARG A 149 22.83 -26.79 -1.10
C ARG A 149 22.98 -26.63 0.41
N ARG A 150 23.01 -27.75 1.14
CA ARG A 150 23.19 -27.75 2.60
C ARG A 150 24.48 -27.06 3.03
N ALA A 151 25.58 -27.28 2.30
CA ALA A 151 26.87 -26.62 2.56
C ALA A 151 26.80 -25.09 2.40
N GLU A 152 26.14 -24.60 1.34
CA GLU A 152 25.93 -23.16 1.09
C GLU A 152 25.04 -22.51 2.15
N LYS A 153 24.03 -23.25 2.64
CA LYS A 153 23.18 -22.78 3.74
C LYS A 153 23.97 -22.63 5.04
N CYS A 154 24.83 -23.61 5.34
CA CYS A 154 25.71 -23.54 6.51
C CYS A 154 26.69 -22.36 6.40
N SER A 155 27.38 -22.20 5.26
CA SER A 155 28.31 -21.08 5.08
C SER A 155 27.61 -19.72 5.12
N PHE A 156 26.41 -19.62 4.54
CA PHE A 156 25.60 -18.40 4.62
C PHE A 156 25.18 -18.06 6.05
N GLN A 157 24.74 -19.06 6.82
CA GLN A 157 24.34 -18.85 8.21
C GLN A 157 25.53 -18.44 9.10
N THR A 158 26.67 -19.12 8.95
CA THR A 158 27.91 -18.73 9.64
C THR A 158 28.37 -17.32 9.26
N ALA A 159 28.21 -16.93 7.99
CA ALA A 159 28.50 -15.58 7.54
C ALA A 159 27.61 -14.53 8.25
N LEU A 160 26.31 -14.81 8.38
CA LEU A 160 25.38 -13.93 9.10
C LEU A 160 25.69 -13.85 10.58
N ASP A 161 26.05 -14.96 11.23
CA ASP A 161 26.44 -14.98 12.64
C ASP A 161 27.70 -14.14 12.86
N LYS A 162 28.72 -14.27 12.01
CA LYS A 162 29.94 -13.45 12.07
C LYS A 162 29.68 -11.96 11.86
N LEU A 163 28.81 -11.60 10.92
CA LEU A 163 28.40 -10.21 10.71
C LEU A 163 27.64 -9.68 11.93
N ARG A 164 26.73 -10.48 12.49
CA ARG A 164 25.98 -10.13 13.70
C ARG A 164 26.92 -9.90 14.88
N ASP A 165 27.84 -10.82 15.13
CA ASP A 165 28.82 -10.70 16.22
C ASP A 165 29.68 -9.45 16.07
N TYR A 166 30.08 -9.11 14.84
CA TYR A 166 30.81 -7.88 14.57
C TYR A 166 29.99 -6.63 14.90
N TYR A 167 28.75 -6.52 14.43
CA TYR A 167 27.92 -5.34 14.71
C TYR A 167 27.51 -5.25 16.19
N LEU A 168 27.30 -6.38 16.87
CA LEU A 168 27.13 -6.41 18.32
C LEU A 168 28.40 -5.89 19.01
N ALA A 169 29.59 -6.33 18.58
CA ALA A 169 30.85 -5.84 19.15
C ALA A 169 31.05 -4.33 18.90
N VAL A 170 30.62 -3.79 17.76
CA VAL A 170 30.68 -2.35 17.45
C VAL A 170 29.68 -1.56 18.31
N GLN A 171 28.46 -2.06 18.49
CA GLN A 171 27.43 -1.41 19.31
C GLN A 171 27.74 -1.44 20.82
N TYR A 172 28.37 -2.50 21.31
CA TYR A 172 28.75 -2.67 22.72
C TYR A 172 30.20 -2.33 23.03
N ALA A 173 30.99 -1.91 22.03
CA ALA A 173 32.30 -1.32 22.31
C ALA A 173 32.06 -0.04 23.10
N PRO A 174 32.58 0.09 24.34
CA PRO A 174 32.54 1.37 25.02
C PRO A 174 33.23 2.37 24.10
N GLN A 175 32.56 3.48 23.80
CA GLN A 175 33.19 4.65 23.18
C GLN A 175 34.30 5.12 24.15
N ALA A 176 35.46 4.48 24.08
CA ALA A 176 36.62 4.84 24.84
C ALA A 176 37.24 6.06 24.15
N ASN A 177 36.92 7.22 24.72
CA ASN A 177 37.58 8.51 24.57
C ASN A 177 37.42 9.22 23.22
N GLN A 178 36.55 10.24 23.22
CA GLN A 178 36.96 11.60 22.87
C GLN A 178 36.52 12.54 23.99
#